data_AF-A0A2E0M4U3-F1
#
_entry.id   AF-A0A2E0M4U3-F1
#
_cell.length_a   1.000
_cell.length_b   1.000
_cell.length_c   1.000
_cell.angle_alpha   90.00
_cell.angle_beta   90.00
_cell.angle_gamma   90.00
#
_symmetry.space_group_name_H-M   'P 1'
#
loop_
_entity.id
_entity.type
_entity.pdbx_description
1 polymer ?
#
loop_
_entity_poly.entity_id
_entity_poly.type
_entity_poly.pdbx_seq_one_letter_code
_entity_poly.pdbx_strand_id
1 'polypeptide(L)'
;MAKKNLVATIGAAIKSADTSFFNEDYAKQGAEVISVLRREGFEIVPKQPSEELIDYMVENMPFGQMKPEQLMRELYILMVENARRLS
;
A
#
# COMPACT_ATOMS: atom_id res chain seq x y z
N MET A 1 -2.46 -9.86 -13.64
CA MET A 1 -2.80 -10.55 -12.38
C MET A 1 -4.15 -10.04 -11.89
N ALA A 2 -4.99 -10.86 -11.26
CA ALA A 2 -6.24 -10.37 -10.68
C ALA A 2 -5.91 -9.32 -9.60
N LYS A 3 -6.59 -8.17 -9.63
CA LYS A 3 -6.46 -7.11 -8.61
C LYS A 3 -6.89 -7.68 -7.26
N LYS A 4 -5.92 -8.10 -6.44
CA LYS A 4 -6.21 -8.66 -5.13
C LYS A 4 -6.81 -7.57 -4.26
N ASN A 5 -8.03 -7.80 -3.80
CA ASN A 5 -8.67 -6.90 -2.84
C ASN A 5 -7.96 -7.03 -1.49
N LEU A 6 -7.23 -5.98 -1.10
CA LEU A 6 -6.46 -5.94 0.14
C LEU A 6 -7.35 -6.12 1.37
N VAL A 7 -8.54 -5.53 1.38
CA VAL A 7 -9.56 -5.70 2.44
C VAL A 7 -9.92 -7.18 2.59
N ALA A 8 -10.20 -7.86 1.48
CA ALA A 8 -10.56 -9.26 1.50
C ALA A 8 -9.40 -10.16 1.95
N THR A 9 -8.17 -9.81 1.58
CA THR A 9 -6.96 -10.55 1.98
C THR A 9 -6.74 -10.45 3.49
N ILE A 10 -6.82 -9.23 4.05
CA ILE A 10 -6.69 -9.00 5.49
C ILE A 10 -7.86 -9.67 6.23
N GLY A 11 -9.09 -9.51 5.75
CA GLY A 11 -10.26 -10.15 6.35
C GLY A 11 -10.14 -11.67 6.38
N ALA A 12 -9.68 -12.29 5.29
CA ALA A 12 -9.42 -13.74 5.25
C ALA A 12 -8.32 -14.16 6.24
N ALA A 13 -7.28 -13.35 6.42
CA ALA A 13 -6.22 -13.61 7.39
C ALA A 13 -6.75 -13.52 8.84
N ILE A 14 -7.57 -12.51 9.16
CA ILE A 14 -8.21 -12.39 10.48
C ILE A 14 -9.13 -13.57 10.73
N LYS A 15 -10.00 -13.92 9.75
CA LYS A 15 -10.88 -15.09 9.84
C LYS A 15 -10.11 -16.39 10.07
N SER A 16 -8.94 -16.55 9.45
CA SER A 16 -8.12 -17.75 9.63
C SER A 16 -7.50 -17.84 11.03
N ALA A 17 -7.31 -16.70 11.70
CA ALA A 17 -6.77 -16.65 13.07
C ALA A 17 -7.88 -16.74 14.13
N ASP A 18 -9.11 -16.36 13.77
CA ASP A 18 -10.28 -16.45 14.64
C ASP A 18 -10.69 -17.91 14.86
N THR A 19 -10.66 -18.36 16.11
CA THR A 19 -11.06 -19.71 16.54
C THR A 19 -12.39 -19.71 17.28
N SER A 20 -13.06 -18.56 17.35
CA SER A 20 -14.35 -18.42 18.00
C SER A 20 -15.46 -19.12 17.20
N PHE A 21 -16.54 -19.46 17.90
CA PHE A 21 -17.72 -20.10 17.29
C PHE A 21 -18.59 -19.10 16.50
N PHE A 22 -18.29 -17.80 16.57
CA PHE A 22 -19.11 -16.75 15.96
C PHE A 22 -18.58 -16.39 14.58
N ASN A 23 -19.49 -16.05 13.67
CA ASN A 23 -19.13 -15.56 12.34
C ASN A 23 -19.21 -14.03 12.33
N GLU A 24 -18.06 -13.39 12.44
CA GLU A 24 -17.90 -11.93 12.43
C GLU A 24 -17.88 -11.35 11.00
N ASP A 25 -18.05 -10.03 10.89
CA ASP A 25 -17.84 -9.30 9.63
C ASP A 25 -16.35 -9.02 9.40
N TYR A 26 -15.65 -10.02 8.87
CA TYR A 26 -14.23 -9.93 8.57
C TYR A 26 -13.89 -8.94 7.44
N ALA A 27 -14.86 -8.59 6.58
CA ALA A 27 -14.65 -7.58 5.56
C ALA A 27 -14.57 -6.17 6.19
N LYS A 28 -15.47 -5.88 7.14
CA LYS A 28 -15.41 -4.65 7.95
C LYS A 28 -14.12 -4.56 8.76
N GLN A 29 -13.69 -5.66 9.38
CA GLN A 29 -12.44 -5.69 10.13
C GLN A 29 -11.22 -5.45 9.21
N GLY A 30 -11.17 -6.08 8.04
CA GLY A 30 -10.11 -5.84 7.06
C GLY A 30 -10.06 -4.38 6.57
N ALA A 31 -11.22 -3.74 6.40
CA ALA A 31 -11.29 -2.33 6.03
C ALA A 31 -10.80 -1.42 7.16
N GLU A 32 -11.15 -1.73 8.41
CA GLU A 32 -10.71 -0.98 9.58
C GLU A 32 -9.19 -1.06 9.78
N VAL A 33 -8.57 -2.23 9.56
CA VAL A 33 -7.11 -2.36 9.64
C VAL A 33 -6.41 -1.40 8.66
N ILE A 34 -6.87 -1.33 7.42
CA ILE A 34 -6.29 -0.41 6.42
C ILE A 34 -6.52 1.05 6.83
N SER A 35 -7.70 1.37 7.35
CA SER A 35 -8.04 2.71 7.85
C SER A 35 -7.09 3.15 8.98
N VAL A 36 -6.89 2.29 9.98
CA VAL A 36 -5.99 2.54 11.12
C VAL A 36 -4.55 2.69 10.65
N LEU A 37 -4.03 1.77 9.84
CA LEU A 37 -2.64 1.85 9.36
C LEU A 37 -2.36 3.19 8.67
N ARG A 38 -3.27 3.64 7.81
CA ARG A 38 -3.14 4.94 7.15
C ARG A 38 -3.19 6.12 8.10
N ARG A 39 -4.10 6.09 9.08
CA ARG A 39 -4.19 7.13 10.11
C ARG A 39 -2.89 7.24 10.92
N GLU A 40 -2.22 6.12 11.15
CA GLU A 40 -0.92 6.06 11.83
C GLU A 40 0.29 6.31 10.90
N GLY A 41 0.06 6.66 9.62
CA GLY A 41 1.12 6.99 8.67
C GLY A 41 1.77 5.79 7.96
N PHE A 42 1.19 4.60 8.05
CA PHE A 42 1.60 3.42 7.30
C PHE A 42 0.78 3.28 6.01
N GLU A 43 1.42 2.84 4.93
CA GLU A 43 0.73 2.46 3.70
C GLU A 43 1.12 1.04 3.30
N ILE A 44 0.16 0.30 2.73
CA ILE A 44 0.39 -1.04 2.21
C ILE A 44 0.52 -0.94 0.69
N VAL A 45 1.73 -1.22 0.20
CA VAL A 45 2.05 -1.17 -1.23
C VAL A 45 2.44 -2.56 -1.74
N PRO A 46 2.26 -2.84 -3.05
CA PRO A 46 2.78 -4.07 -3.65
C PRO A 46 4.29 -4.20 -3.44
N LYS A 47 4.78 -5.44 -3.30
CA LYS A 47 6.21 -5.72 -3.15
C LYS A 47 7.04 -5.29 -4.36
N GLN A 48 6.44 -5.36 -5.55
CA GLN A 48 7.07 -4.94 -6.80
C GLN A 48 6.22 -3.82 -7.42
N PRO A 49 6.85 -2.75 -7.92
CA PRO A 49 6.14 -1.70 -8.62
C PRO A 49 5.55 -2.23 -9.94
N SER A 50 4.40 -1.69 -10.34
CA SER A 50 3.86 -1.90 -11.68
C SER A 50 4.68 -1.14 -12.71
N GLU A 51 4.60 -1.55 -13.98
CA GLU A 51 5.20 -0.79 -15.09
C GLU A 51 4.65 0.65 -15.12
N GLU A 52 3.34 0.83 -14.94
CA GLU A 52 2.70 2.15 -14.86
C GLU A 52 3.27 3.04 -13.74
N LEU A 53 3.60 2.46 -12.58
CA LEU A 53 4.24 3.20 -11.50
C LEU A 53 5.67 3.60 -11.89
N ILE A 54 6.42 2.71 -12.53
CA ILE A 54 7.78 3.02 -13.00
C ILE A 54 7.76 4.14 -14.03
N ASP A 55 6.86 4.09 -15.01
CA ASP A 55 6.73 5.11 -16.04
C ASP A 55 6.40 6.47 -15.41
N TYR A 56 5.41 6.50 -14.51
CA TYR A 56 5.07 7.71 -13.77
C TYR A 56 6.26 8.26 -12.97
N MET A 57 7.05 7.40 -12.36
CA MET A 57 8.22 7.80 -11.57
C MET A 57 9.34 8.37 -12.41
N VAL A 58 9.56 7.84 -13.62
CA VAL A 58 10.56 8.37 -14.55
C VAL A 58 10.17 9.77 -15.03
N GLU A 59 8.88 9.97 -15.32
CA GLU A 59 8.35 11.27 -15.76
C GLU A 59 8.38 12.34 -14.66
N ASN A 60 8.15 11.93 -13.41
CA ASN A 60 8.01 12.85 -12.27
C ASN A 60 9.24 12.86 -11.35
N MET A 61 10.35 12.26 -11.79
CA MET A 61 11.57 12.18 -11.00
C MET A 61 12.07 13.59 -10.64
N PRO A 62 12.47 13.86 -9.38
CA PRO A 62 13.10 15.12 -9.03
C PRO A 62 14.43 15.28 -9.78
N PHE A 63 14.58 16.36 -10.55
CA PHE A 63 15.82 16.71 -11.26
C PHE A 63 16.49 17.93 -10.64
N GLY A 64 17.84 17.98 -10.67
CA GLY A 64 18.64 19.14 -10.27
C GLY A 64 19.74 18.84 -9.25
N GLN A 65 20.36 19.89 -8.72
CA GLN A 65 21.35 19.78 -7.65
C GLN A 65 20.64 19.53 -6.31
N MET A 66 20.60 18.26 -5.89
CA MET A 66 20.13 17.87 -4.57
C MET A 66 21.18 17.01 -3.88
N LYS A 67 21.16 17.03 -2.54
CA LYS A 67 21.95 16.05 -1.78
C LYS A 67 21.38 14.65 -2.00
N PRO A 68 22.21 13.59 -2.06
CA PRO A 68 21.74 12.23 -2.25
C PRO A 68 20.64 11.80 -1.26
N GLU A 69 20.75 12.22 0.00
CA GLU A 69 19.77 11.89 1.04
C GLU A 69 18.39 12.51 0.78
N GLN A 70 18.38 13.70 0.20
CA GLN A 70 17.14 14.38 -0.19
C GLN A 70 16.51 13.67 -1.39
N LEU A 71 17.30 13.32 -2.41
CA LEU A 71 16.80 12.59 -3.58
C LEU A 71 16.15 11.26 -3.18
N MET A 72 16.80 10.48 -2.32
CA MET A 72 16.25 9.20 -1.86
C MET A 72 14.95 9.36 -1.08
N ARG A 73 14.81 10.43 -0.29
CA ARG A 73 13.57 10.73 0.45
C ARG A 73 12.42 11.07 -0.49
N GLU A 74 12.67 11.96 -1.45
CA GLU A 74 11.65 12.37 -2.44
C GLU A 74 11.21 11.18 -3.30
N LEU A 75 12.16 10.36 -3.77
CA LEU A 75 11.85 9.14 -4.52
C LEU A 75 11.00 8.16 -3.71
N TYR A 76 11.32 7.96 -2.43
CA TYR A 76 10.53 7.09 -1.55
C TYR A 76 9.09 7.60 -1.39
N ILE A 77 8.92 8.90 -1.11
CA ILE A 77 7.59 9.53 -0.97
C ILE A 77 6.80 9.37 -2.26
N LEU A 78 7.39 9.76 -3.39
CA LEU A 78 6.75 9.70 -4.70
C LEU A 78 6.32 8.27 -5.07
N MET A 79 7.16 7.27 -4.78
CA MET A 79 6.84 5.85 -4.97
C MET A 79 5.65 5.42 -4.11
N VAL A 80 5.73 5.63 -2.79
CA VAL A 80 4.74 5.09 -1.85
C VAL A 80 3.38 5.75 -2.03
N GLU A 81 3.33 7.06 -2.26
CA GLU A 81 2.08 7.80 -2.47
C GLU A 81 1.36 7.36 -3.75
N ASN A 82 2.11 7.04 -4.81
CA ASN A 82 1.53 6.68 -6.10
C ASN A 82 1.35 5.17 -6.30
N ALA A 83 2.03 4.34 -5.50
CA ALA A 83 1.92 2.90 -5.58
C ALA A 83 0.47 2.44 -5.44
N ARG A 84 -0.34 3.05 -4.56
CA ARG A 84 -1.76 2.71 -4.41
C ARG A 84 -2.59 3.01 -5.65
N ARG A 85 -2.30 4.13 -6.32
CA ARG A 85 -3.07 4.61 -7.47
C ARG A 85 -2.79 3.79 -8.72
N LEU A 86 -1.54 3.35 -8.86
CA LEU A 86 -1.01 2.69 -10.06
C LEU A 86 -0.78 1.18 -9.84
N SER A 87 -1.29 0.60 -8.74
CA SER A 87 -1.28 -0.84 -8.44
C SER A 87 -2.54 -1.59 -8.86
#